data_AF-A0A841KSN7-F1
#
_entry.id   AF-A0A841KSN7-F1
#
_cell.length_a   1.000
_cell.length_b   1.000
_cell.length_c   1.000
_cell.angle_alpha   90.00
_cell.angle_beta   90.00
_cell.angle_gamma   90.00
#
_symmetry.space_group_name_H-M   'P 1'
#
loop_
_entity.id
_entity.type
_entity.pdbx_description
1 polymer ?
#
loop_
_entity_poly.entity_id
_entity_poly.type
_entity_poly.pdbx_seq_one_letter_code
_entity_poly.pdbx_strand_id
1 'polypeptide(L)'
;MKKRGWSIMLSLIICLGMTMNVFGETLHYEKEDDTTNSLLLQKTSIDMDKQLRETLESLKAEQASHASEDGEFQLMAPAPPLTYLQVYAAISSKHPTYEYFSENQLSSIEDHGGDEMYIVTVELGYGHTQFAKMGNVLLNVVQSEAIDLDNDSIIDGWFYWWDASSYESGNFTYQNTSSNYPWNTMSDAIYIK
;
A
#
# COMPACT_ATOMS: atom_id res chain seq x y z
N MET A 1 -50.07 -3.01 24.40
CA MET A 1 -49.55 -4.39 24.59
C MET A 1 -50.08 -5.27 23.45
N LYS A 2 -49.18 -5.75 22.59
CA LYS A 2 -49.43 -6.70 21.49
C LYS A 2 -49.74 -8.08 22.07
N LYS A 3 -50.73 -8.82 21.52
CA LYS A 3 -50.62 -10.18 20.94
C LYS A 3 -51.88 -10.48 20.08
N ARG A 4 -51.70 -10.67 18.77
CA ARG A 4 -52.60 -11.36 17.82
C ARG A 4 -51.76 -12.54 17.31
N GLY A 5 -52.18 -13.81 17.45
CA GLY A 5 -53.10 -14.52 16.53
C GLY A 5 -52.42 -14.64 15.15
N TRP A 6 -52.10 -15.81 14.57
CA TRP A 6 -52.96 -16.97 14.36
C TRP A 6 -52.13 -18.16 13.82
N SER A 7 -52.62 -19.38 14.03
CA SER A 7 -52.14 -20.64 13.44
C SER A 7 -52.35 -20.71 11.93
N ILE A 8 -51.41 -21.33 11.21
CA ILE A 8 -51.65 -21.89 9.86
C ILE A 8 -51.01 -23.29 9.76
N MET A 9 -51.91 -24.28 9.72
CA MET A 9 -51.98 -25.50 8.91
C MET A 9 -50.84 -26.54 8.80
N LEU A 10 -51.36 -27.77 8.76
CA LEU A 10 -50.76 -29.09 8.75
C LEU A 10 -50.54 -29.59 7.30
N SER A 11 -49.48 -30.39 7.13
CA SER A 11 -49.33 -31.49 6.15
C SER A 11 -48.93 -31.15 4.70
N LEU A 12 -47.75 -31.63 4.30
CA LEU A 12 -47.66 -32.80 3.41
C LEU A 12 -46.24 -33.40 3.47
N ILE A 13 -46.15 -34.65 3.92
CA ILE A 13 -44.95 -35.49 3.80
C ILE A 13 -44.98 -36.10 2.40
N ILE A 14 -43.98 -35.78 1.58
CA ILE A 14 -43.61 -36.56 0.40
C ILE A 14 -42.17 -37.00 0.59
N CYS A 15 -41.99 -38.24 1.07
CA CYS A 15 -40.76 -38.98 0.90
C CYS A 15 -40.74 -39.52 -0.53
N LEU A 16 -39.83 -39.03 -1.38
CA LEU A 16 -39.37 -39.80 -2.53
C LEU A 16 -37.88 -39.54 -2.72
N GLY A 17 -37.11 -40.63 -2.70
CA GLY A 17 -35.67 -40.63 -2.49
C GLY A 17 -34.88 -39.91 -3.58
N MET A 18 -33.83 -39.23 -3.12
CA MET A 18 -32.67 -38.95 -3.94
C MET A 18 -31.41 -39.37 -3.19
N THR A 19 -30.53 -39.95 -3.98
CA THR A 19 -29.29 -40.65 -3.68
C THR A 19 -28.34 -39.85 -2.80
N MET A 20 -27.65 -40.55 -1.90
CA MET A 20 -26.54 -39.99 -1.14
C MET A 20 -25.42 -39.58 -2.10
N ASN A 21 -25.20 -38.28 -2.24
CA ASN A 21 -23.92 -37.74 -2.69
C ASN A 21 -23.30 -37.04 -1.49
N VAL A 22 -22.27 -37.67 -0.92
CA VAL A 22 -21.30 -37.02 -0.06
C VAL A 22 -20.52 -36.08 -0.96
N PHE A 23 -20.87 -34.79 -0.94
CA PHE A 23 -19.97 -33.73 -1.36
C PHE A 23 -19.57 -33.01 -0.08
N GLY A 24 -18.29 -33.10 0.27
CA GLY A 24 -17.73 -32.30 1.33
C GLY A 24 -17.95 -30.83 0.99
N GLU A 25 -18.71 -30.12 1.81
CA GLU A 25 -18.61 -28.67 1.89
C GLU A 25 -17.20 -28.37 2.42
N THR A 26 -16.26 -28.18 1.49
CA THR A 26 -15.15 -27.29 1.74
C THR A 26 -15.81 -25.94 2.03
N LEU A 27 -15.80 -25.53 3.31
CA LEU A 27 -15.99 -24.13 3.66
C LEU A 27 -14.92 -23.38 2.90
N HIS A 28 -15.28 -22.81 1.74
CA HIS A 28 -14.51 -21.78 1.10
C HIS A 28 -14.52 -20.62 2.09
N TYR A 29 -13.45 -20.51 2.87
CA TYR A 29 -13.04 -19.25 3.43
C TYR A 29 -12.66 -18.38 2.25
N GLU A 30 -13.66 -17.71 1.68
CA GLU A 30 -13.44 -16.58 0.79
C GLU A 30 -12.78 -15.52 1.65
N LYS A 31 -11.45 -15.45 1.56
CA LYS A 31 -10.70 -14.32 2.08
C LYS A 31 -11.16 -13.15 1.25
N GLU A 32 -12.08 -12.36 1.80
CA GLU A 32 -12.44 -11.05 1.29
C GLU A 32 -11.12 -10.27 1.22
N ASP A 33 -10.56 -10.19 0.02
CA ASP A 33 -9.47 -9.29 -0.28
C ASP A 33 -10.10 -7.90 -0.25
N ASP A 34 -9.96 -7.23 0.88
CA ASP A 34 -10.36 -5.83 1.10
C ASP A 34 -9.43 -4.90 0.31
N THR A 35 -9.26 -5.18 -0.98
CA THR A 35 -8.83 -4.18 -1.95
C THR A 35 -10.02 -3.25 -2.11
N THR A 36 -9.98 -2.16 -1.35
CA THR A 36 -10.92 -1.06 -1.48
C THR A 36 -11.00 -0.71 -2.97
N ASN A 37 -12.15 -0.96 -3.59
CA ASN A 37 -12.43 -0.66 -5.00
C ASN A 37 -12.56 0.86 -5.20
N SER A 38 -11.53 1.61 -4.81
CA SER A 38 -11.47 3.05 -5.00
C SER A 38 -11.44 3.34 -6.49
N LEU A 39 -12.50 4.00 -6.96
CA LEU A 39 -12.59 4.44 -8.35
C LEU A 39 -11.50 5.47 -8.67
N LEU A 40 -11.04 6.21 -7.66
CA LEU A 40 -9.96 7.17 -7.77
C LEU A 40 -8.65 6.44 -8.11
N LEU A 41 -8.24 5.47 -7.29
CA LEU A 41 -7.02 4.69 -7.52
C LEU A 41 -7.06 3.85 -8.82
N GLN A 42 -8.22 3.31 -9.19
CA GLN A 42 -8.36 2.53 -10.43
C GLN A 42 -8.23 3.38 -11.70
N LYS A 43 -8.58 4.68 -11.64
CA LYS A 43 -8.55 5.58 -12.80
C LYS A 43 -7.22 6.29 -12.98
N THR A 44 -6.40 6.33 -11.93
CA THR A 44 -5.15 7.10 -11.93
C THR A 44 -3.97 6.20 -11.62
N SER A 45 -3.11 5.99 -12.60
CA SER A 45 -1.79 5.40 -12.39
C SER A 45 -0.86 6.44 -11.78
N ILE A 46 -0.05 6.03 -10.79
CA ILE A 46 1.08 6.85 -10.37
C ILE A 46 2.09 6.89 -11.53
N ASP A 47 2.68 8.05 -11.76
CA ASP A 47 3.79 8.19 -12.70
C ASP A 47 5.09 8.28 -11.90
N MET A 48 6.10 7.52 -12.31
CA MET A 48 7.45 7.69 -11.78
C MET A 48 8.12 8.74 -12.65
N ASP A 49 8.09 9.99 -12.20
CA ASP A 49 8.68 11.07 -12.96
C ASP A 49 10.18 10.83 -13.19
N LYS A 50 10.72 11.53 -14.20
CA LYS A 50 12.11 11.38 -14.62
C LYS A 50 13.10 11.67 -13.48
N GLN A 51 12.82 12.66 -12.62
CA GLN A 51 13.72 13.03 -11.54
C GLN A 51 13.77 11.94 -10.47
N LEU A 52 12.61 11.43 -10.05
CA LEU A 52 12.56 10.30 -9.12
C LEU A 52 13.29 9.09 -9.72
N ARG A 53 13.02 8.75 -10.98
CA ARG A 53 13.67 7.61 -11.64
C ARG A 53 15.20 7.74 -11.65
N GLU A 54 15.72 8.90 -12.05
CA GLU A 54 17.17 9.15 -12.07
C GLU A 54 17.78 9.06 -10.67
N THR A 55 17.09 9.55 -9.64
CA THR A 55 17.50 9.41 -8.24
C THR A 55 17.59 7.93 -7.86
N LEU A 56 16.53 7.16 -8.08
CA LEU A 56 16.47 5.74 -7.70
C LEU A 56 17.53 4.90 -8.43
N GLU A 57 17.73 5.13 -9.74
CA GLU A 57 18.78 4.48 -10.52
C GLU A 57 20.18 4.79 -10.00
N SER A 58 20.44 6.06 -9.61
CA SER A 58 21.74 6.46 -9.08
C SER A 58 22.04 5.79 -7.73
N LEU A 59 21.04 5.69 -6.85
CA LEU A 59 21.16 5.04 -5.55
C LEU A 59 21.33 3.52 -5.67
N LYS A 60 20.60 2.86 -6.57
CA LYS A 60 20.79 1.43 -6.88
C LYS A 60 22.21 1.16 -7.36
N ALA A 61 22.74 1.99 -8.26
CA ALA A 61 24.11 1.86 -8.77
C ALA A 61 25.17 2.07 -7.68
N GLU A 62 24.99 3.08 -6.81
CA GLU A 62 25.87 3.32 -5.66
C GLU A 62 25.89 2.09 -4.74
N GLN A 63 24.73 1.54 -4.41
CA GLN A 63 24.61 0.36 -3.56
C GLN A 63 25.29 -0.88 -4.17
N ALA A 64 25.14 -1.10 -5.48
CA ALA A 64 25.78 -2.20 -6.19
C ALA A 64 27.32 -2.09 -6.17
N SER A 65 27.87 -0.86 -6.26
CA SER A 65 29.31 -0.65 -6.19
C SER A 65 29.90 -1.06 -4.83
N HIS A 66 29.19 -0.76 -3.73
CA HIS A 66 29.64 -1.09 -2.37
C HIS A 66 29.54 -2.58 -2.04
N ALA A 67 28.65 -3.32 -2.72
CA ALA A 67 28.50 -4.77 -2.54
C ALA A 67 29.64 -5.59 -3.20
N SER A 68 30.40 -4.99 -4.12
CA SER A 68 31.38 -5.69 -4.96
C SER A 68 32.79 -5.81 -4.38
N GLU A 69 33.04 -5.30 -3.17
CA GLU A 69 34.38 -5.36 -2.54
C GLU A 69 34.70 -6.72 -1.88
N ASP A 70 33.70 -7.57 -1.59
CA ASP A 70 33.88 -8.89 -0.98
C ASP A 70 33.48 -10.04 -1.93
N GLY A 71 34.46 -10.57 -2.67
CA GLY A 71 34.58 -11.97 -3.10
C GLY A 71 33.36 -12.72 -3.68
N GLU A 72 33.45 -13.02 -4.97
CA GLU A 72 32.60 -13.88 -5.81
C GLU A 72 32.15 -15.22 -5.18
N PHE A 73 30.86 -15.32 -4.80
CA PHE A 73 30.05 -16.54 -4.86
C PHE A 73 28.56 -16.15 -4.94
N GLN A 74 27.90 -16.37 -6.09
CA GLN A 74 26.47 -16.09 -6.29
C GLN A 74 25.59 -17.13 -5.58
N LEU A 75 25.54 -17.04 -4.25
CA LEU A 75 24.33 -17.38 -3.50
C LEU A 75 23.41 -16.15 -3.56
N MET A 76 22.08 -16.34 -3.52
CA MET A 76 21.09 -15.26 -3.59
C MET A 76 21.58 -14.05 -2.78
N ALA A 77 21.88 -12.95 -3.46
CA ALA A 77 22.40 -11.76 -2.80
C ALA A 77 21.40 -11.34 -1.70
N PRO A 78 21.87 -10.92 -0.52
CA PRO A 78 20.98 -10.42 0.52
C PRO A 78 20.13 -9.28 -0.05
N ALA A 79 18.88 -9.20 0.38
CA ALA A 79 17.98 -8.14 -0.05
C ALA A 79 18.63 -6.76 0.23
N PRO A 80 18.58 -5.80 -0.72
CA PRO A 80 19.01 -4.42 -0.52
C PRO A 80 18.54 -3.82 0.82
N PRO A 81 19.41 -3.14 1.61
CA PRO A 81 18.95 -2.33 2.73
C PRO A 81 18.11 -1.14 2.25
N LEU A 82 17.27 -0.58 3.11
CA LEU A 82 16.51 0.64 2.81
C LEU A 82 17.48 1.83 2.63
N THR A 83 17.53 2.38 1.42
CA THR A 83 18.46 3.47 1.04
C THR A 83 17.74 4.76 0.65
N TYR A 84 16.46 4.68 0.33
CA TYR A 84 15.63 5.85 -0.01
C TYR A 84 14.23 5.73 0.59
N LEU A 85 13.68 6.86 1.01
CA LEU A 85 12.31 6.99 1.49
C LEU A 85 11.84 8.42 1.26
N GLN A 86 10.69 8.59 0.61
CA GLN A 86 10.09 9.90 0.38
C GLN A 86 8.55 9.82 0.44
N VAL A 87 7.92 10.87 0.97
CA VAL A 87 6.51 11.15 0.68
C VAL A 87 6.44 11.75 -0.72
N TYR A 88 5.89 10.99 -1.67
CA TYR A 88 6.06 11.26 -3.09
C TYR A 88 4.88 12.01 -3.71
N ALA A 89 3.65 11.64 -3.34
CA ALA A 89 2.48 12.25 -3.94
C ALA A 89 1.25 12.20 -3.02
N ALA A 90 0.23 12.97 -3.37
CA ALA A 90 -1.11 12.81 -2.81
C ALA A 90 -2.17 12.93 -3.90
N ILE A 91 -3.30 12.25 -3.69
CA ILE A 91 -4.50 12.33 -4.53
C ILE A 91 -5.73 12.32 -3.63
N SER A 92 -6.79 13.04 -4.01
CA SER A 92 -8.01 13.10 -3.20
C SER A 92 -9.26 13.38 -4.03
N SER A 93 -10.44 13.27 -3.44
CA SER A 93 -11.68 13.67 -4.11
C SER A 93 -11.70 15.16 -4.46
N LYS A 94 -11.11 16.03 -3.63
CA LYS A 94 -11.01 17.48 -3.92
C LYS A 94 -9.98 17.79 -5.01
N HIS A 95 -8.90 17.02 -5.06
CA HIS A 95 -7.86 17.11 -6.08
C HIS A 95 -7.66 15.73 -6.74
N PRO A 96 -8.50 15.38 -7.75
CA PRO A 96 -8.58 14.02 -8.31
C PRO A 96 -7.49 13.73 -9.35
N THR A 97 -6.29 14.25 -9.11
CA THR A 97 -5.05 14.04 -9.85
C THR A 97 -3.91 13.91 -8.84
N TYR A 98 -2.83 13.23 -9.18
CA TYR A 98 -1.67 13.22 -8.29
C TYR A 98 -1.01 14.60 -8.25
N GLU A 99 -0.87 15.16 -7.06
CA GLU A 99 0.13 16.19 -6.78
C GLU A 99 1.43 15.48 -6.41
N TYR A 100 2.50 15.75 -7.15
CA TYR A 100 3.84 15.20 -6.89
C TYR A 100 4.66 16.17 -6.05
N PHE A 101 5.39 15.65 -5.07
CA PHE A 101 6.18 16.43 -4.13
C PHE A 101 7.66 16.32 -4.45
N SER A 102 8.36 17.47 -4.36
CA SER A 102 9.82 17.46 -4.35
C SER A 102 10.36 17.03 -2.98
N GLU A 103 11.58 16.48 -2.92
CA GLU A 103 12.19 15.94 -1.69
C GLU A 103 12.25 16.93 -0.50
N ASN A 104 12.22 18.23 -0.77
CA ASN A 104 12.30 19.28 0.26
C ASN A 104 10.98 20.05 0.42
N GLN A 105 9.88 19.54 -0.14
CA GLN A 105 8.58 20.16 -0.06
C GLN A 105 7.94 19.86 1.29
N LEU A 106 7.72 20.91 2.08
CA LEU A 106 7.18 20.78 3.45
C LEU A 106 5.64 20.85 3.51
N SER A 107 4.98 21.17 2.39
CA SER A 107 3.52 21.24 2.31
C SER A 107 3.03 21.01 0.88
N SER A 108 1.86 20.37 0.73
CA SER A 108 1.15 20.33 -0.56
C SER A 108 0.86 21.75 -1.06
N ILE A 109 0.83 21.91 -2.37
CA ILE A 109 0.41 23.15 -3.05
C ILE A 109 -1.11 23.19 -3.08
N GLU A 110 -1.72 22.08 -3.46
CA GLU A 110 -3.16 21.91 -3.65
C GLU A 110 -3.85 21.57 -2.32
N ASP A 111 -5.14 21.89 -2.26
CA ASP A 111 -6.02 21.53 -1.15
C ASP A 111 -6.56 20.11 -1.39
N HIS A 112 -6.35 19.22 -0.42
CA HIS A 112 -6.81 17.83 -0.46
C HIS A 112 -7.99 17.60 0.49
N GLY A 113 -8.37 16.33 0.67
CA GLY A 113 -9.51 15.87 1.46
C GLY A 113 -10.73 15.50 0.62
N GLY A 114 -11.91 15.48 1.27
CA GLY A 114 -13.14 14.92 0.71
C GLY A 114 -13.32 13.42 1.04
N ASP A 115 -14.18 12.75 0.29
CA ASP A 115 -14.62 11.37 0.60
C ASP A 115 -13.48 10.34 0.52
N GLU A 116 -12.51 10.55 -0.39
CA GLU A 116 -11.33 9.73 -0.57
C GLU A 116 -10.07 10.61 -0.53
N MET A 117 -9.03 10.16 0.17
CA MET A 117 -7.70 10.77 0.13
C MET A 117 -6.62 9.72 0.37
N TYR A 118 -5.63 9.70 -0.52
CA TYR A 118 -4.50 8.78 -0.45
C TYR A 118 -3.20 9.55 -0.54
N ILE A 119 -2.27 9.19 0.35
CA ILE A 119 -0.91 9.72 0.34
C ILE A 119 0.00 8.59 -0.11
N VAL A 120 0.88 8.89 -1.06
CA VAL A 120 1.77 7.92 -1.68
C VAL A 120 3.18 8.14 -1.17
N THR A 121 3.81 7.06 -0.70
CA THR A 121 5.23 7.05 -0.35
C THR A 121 5.99 6.13 -1.29
N VAL A 122 7.23 6.48 -1.60
CA VAL A 122 8.16 5.65 -2.35
C VAL A 122 9.32 5.24 -1.47
N GLU A 123 9.80 4.01 -1.62
CA GLU A 123 11.01 3.52 -0.97
C GLU A 123 11.88 2.70 -1.92
N LEU A 124 13.20 2.77 -1.72
CA LEU A 124 14.19 1.92 -2.38
C LEU A 124 14.87 1.06 -1.33
N GLY A 125 14.89 -0.25 -1.58
CA GLY A 125 15.38 -1.27 -0.67
C GLY A 125 14.33 -1.74 0.33
N TYR A 126 14.71 -2.75 1.12
CA TYR A 126 13.77 -3.54 1.91
C TYR A 126 13.69 -3.04 3.36
N GLY A 127 12.55 -2.50 3.76
CA GLY A 127 12.24 -2.21 5.17
C GLY A 127 11.25 -3.21 5.78
N HIS A 128 11.17 -3.26 7.11
CA HIS A 128 10.25 -4.17 7.82
C HIS A 128 9.35 -3.49 8.86
N THR A 129 9.59 -2.22 9.21
CA THR A 129 8.84 -1.52 10.25
C THR A 129 8.31 -0.21 9.69
N GLN A 130 7.17 -0.30 9.00
CA GLN A 130 6.52 0.85 8.37
C GLN A 130 5.53 1.52 9.33
N PHE A 131 5.66 2.83 9.50
CA PHE A 131 4.71 3.64 10.26
C PHE A 131 4.34 4.90 9.47
N ALA A 132 3.18 4.89 8.83
CA ALA A 132 2.57 6.09 8.29
C ALA A 132 1.52 6.63 9.25
N LYS A 133 1.51 7.96 9.45
CA LYS A 133 0.57 8.62 10.36
C LYS A 133 0.03 9.90 9.74
N MET A 134 -1.24 10.18 10.03
CA MET A 134 -1.83 11.50 9.85
C MET A 134 -2.08 12.11 11.25
N GLY A 135 -1.31 13.15 11.60
CA GLY A 135 -1.17 13.60 12.97
C GLY A 135 -0.63 12.49 13.86
N ASN A 136 -1.46 11.98 14.79
CA ASN A 136 -1.07 10.95 15.76
C ASN A 136 -1.69 9.57 15.49
N VAL A 137 -2.42 9.42 14.38
CA VAL A 137 -3.15 8.18 14.05
C VAL A 137 -2.41 7.43 12.96
N LEU A 138 -2.22 6.12 13.15
CA LEU A 138 -1.63 5.23 12.14
C LEU A 138 -2.60 5.05 10.97
N LEU A 139 -2.07 5.10 9.76
CA LEU A 139 -2.82 4.83 8.54
C LEU A 139 -2.58 3.40 8.06
N ASN A 140 -3.55 2.85 7.33
CA ASN A 140 -3.43 1.54 6.68
C ASN A 140 -2.92 1.71 5.25
N VAL A 141 -2.10 0.75 4.80
CA VAL A 141 -1.82 0.58 3.37
C VAL A 141 -3.07 0.02 2.71
N VAL A 142 -3.52 0.62 1.61
CA VAL A 142 -4.63 0.12 0.79
C VAL A 142 -4.20 -0.39 -0.58
N GLN A 143 -3.03 0.04 -1.05
CA GLN A 143 -2.42 -0.43 -2.29
C GLN A 143 -0.91 -0.36 -2.17
N SER A 144 -0.22 -1.26 -2.88
CA SER A 144 1.21 -1.17 -3.12
C SER A 144 1.54 -1.55 -4.56
N GLU A 145 2.62 -0.97 -5.07
CA GLU A 145 3.14 -1.25 -6.41
C GLU A 145 4.65 -1.46 -6.32
N ALA A 146 5.13 -2.56 -6.88
CA ALA A 146 6.55 -2.89 -6.83
C ALA A 146 7.32 -2.14 -7.91
N ILE A 147 8.53 -1.69 -7.57
CA ILE A 147 9.45 -1.00 -8.46
C ILE A 147 10.54 -1.99 -8.88
N ASP A 148 10.68 -2.18 -10.19
CA ASP A 148 11.77 -2.93 -10.84
C ASP A 148 12.38 -1.99 -11.90
N LEU A 149 13.55 -1.41 -11.60
CA LEU A 149 14.12 -0.32 -12.40
C LEU A 149 14.74 -0.81 -13.71
N ASP A 150 15.28 -2.03 -13.72
CA ASP A 150 16.01 -2.66 -14.83
C ASP A 150 15.29 -3.86 -15.47
N ASN A 151 14.09 -4.19 -15.01
CA ASN A 151 13.25 -5.30 -15.48
C ASN A 151 13.94 -6.67 -15.36
N ASP A 152 14.72 -6.87 -14.29
CA ASP A 152 15.41 -8.14 -14.03
C ASP A 152 14.55 -9.11 -13.20
N SER A 153 13.31 -8.74 -12.88
CA SER A 153 12.36 -9.46 -12.02
C SER A 153 12.76 -9.51 -10.54
N ILE A 154 13.69 -8.64 -10.11
CA ILE A 154 14.04 -8.39 -8.72
C ILE A 154 13.40 -7.06 -8.31
N ILE A 155 12.68 -7.08 -7.18
CA ILE A 155 12.06 -5.86 -6.67
C ILE A 155 13.11 -4.99 -6.00
N ASP A 156 13.23 -3.77 -6.50
CA ASP A 156 14.13 -2.73 -5.99
C ASP A 156 13.49 -1.88 -4.90
N GLY A 157 12.18 -1.72 -4.95
CA GLY A 157 11.45 -0.81 -4.07
C GLY A 157 9.94 -0.91 -4.21
N TRP A 158 9.22 0.01 -3.58
CA TRP A 158 7.75 0.03 -3.61
C TRP A 158 7.19 1.44 -3.55
N PHE A 159 6.05 1.62 -4.21
CA PHE A 159 5.07 2.62 -3.84
C PHE A 159 4.06 2.03 -2.85
N TYR A 160 3.65 2.83 -1.86
CA TYR A 160 2.54 2.51 -0.95
C TYR A 160 1.54 3.65 -0.91
N TRP A 161 0.25 3.29 -0.93
CA TRP A 161 -0.86 4.21 -0.74
C TRP A 161 -1.42 4.05 0.66
N TRP A 162 -1.41 5.14 1.41
CA TRP A 162 -1.91 5.21 2.76
C TRP A 162 -3.29 5.86 2.76
N ASP A 163 -4.29 5.19 3.34
CA ASP A 163 -5.64 5.72 3.44
C ASP A 163 -5.72 6.85 4.46
N ALA A 164 -5.92 8.06 3.96
CA ALA A 164 -6.13 9.27 4.74
C ALA A 164 -7.54 9.86 4.54
N SER A 165 -8.49 9.08 4.02
CA SER A 165 -9.82 9.55 3.62
C SER A 165 -10.66 10.15 4.76
N SER A 166 -10.33 9.86 6.02
CA SER A 166 -10.99 10.48 7.18
C SER A 166 -10.46 11.88 7.53
N TYR A 167 -9.56 12.45 6.72
CA TYR A 167 -8.89 13.72 6.99
C TYR A 167 -9.15 14.72 5.87
N GLU A 168 -9.30 15.99 6.27
CA GLU A 168 -9.41 17.10 5.34
C GLU A 168 -8.07 17.81 5.11
N SER A 169 -7.14 17.70 6.06
CA SER A 169 -5.80 18.28 6.05
C SER A 169 -5.01 17.75 7.25
N GLY A 170 -3.69 17.94 7.27
CA GLY A 170 -2.85 17.60 8.42
C GLY A 170 -1.40 17.24 8.10
N ASN A 171 -0.64 17.02 9.16
CA ASN A 171 0.75 16.55 9.04
C ASN A 171 0.77 15.05 8.78
N PHE A 172 1.23 14.66 7.60
CA PHE A 172 1.57 13.29 7.31
C PHE A 172 3.03 13.02 7.67
N THR A 173 3.28 11.86 8.25
CA THR A 173 4.65 11.37 8.53
C THR A 173 4.75 9.92 8.11
N TYR A 174 5.86 9.56 7.50
CA TYR A 174 6.20 8.18 7.18
C TYR A 174 7.57 7.84 7.76
N GLN A 175 7.71 6.64 8.30
CA GLN A 175 8.95 6.10 8.81
C GLN A 175 9.06 4.63 8.39
N ASN A 176 10.25 4.21 8.01
CA ASN A 176 10.57 2.80 7.82
C ASN A 176 11.97 2.48 8.37
N THR A 177 12.16 1.24 8.83
CA THR A 177 13.45 0.71 9.29
C THR A 177 13.92 -0.39 8.34
N SER A 178 15.16 -0.28 7.87
CA SER A 178 15.80 -1.26 7.00
C SER A 178 15.80 -2.66 7.61
N SER A 179 15.50 -3.66 6.79
CA SER A 179 15.54 -5.08 7.18
C SER A 179 16.96 -5.63 7.31
N ASN A 180 17.89 -5.02 6.58
CA ASN A 180 19.26 -5.44 6.49
C ASN A 180 20.19 -4.39 7.09
N TYR A 181 21.40 -4.82 7.44
CA TYR A 181 22.46 -3.91 7.90
C TYR A 181 22.55 -2.68 6.97
N PRO A 182 22.62 -1.45 7.51
CA PRO A 182 22.90 -1.09 8.90
C PRO A 182 21.66 -0.94 9.81
N TRP A 183 20.48 -1.41 9.40
CA TRP A 183 19.20 -1.23 10.13
C TRP A 183 18.88 0.24 10.39
N ASN A 184 19.24 1.11 9.44
CA ASN A 184 18.91 2.53 9.49
C ASN A 184 17.39 2.71 9.51
N THR A 185 16.95 3.72 10.25
CA THR A 185 15.57 4.19 10.23
C THR A 185 15.52 5.49 9.47
N MET A 186 14.69 5.54 8.43
CA MET A 186 14.46 6.71 7.60
C MET A 186 13.06 7.24 7.85
N SER A 187 12.87 8.54 7.67
CA SER A 187 11.56 9.16 7.84
C SER A 187 11.44 10.40 6.97
N ASP A 188 10.22 10.67 6.52
CA ASP A 188 9.87 11.87 5.78
C ASP A 188 8.49 12.38 6.24
N ALA A 189 8.20 13.66 6.01
CA ALA A 189 7.00 14.31 6.47
C ALA A 189 6.60 15.49 5.59
N ILE A 190 5.28 15.67 5.43
CA ILE A 190 4.70 16.78 4.67
C ILE A 190 3.39 17.23 5.32
N TYR A 191 3.10 18.53 5.23
CA TYR A 191 1.78 19.06 5.57
C TYR A 191 0.83 19.00 4.36
N ILE A 192 -0.24 18.22 4.45
CA ILE A 192 -1.31 18.18 3.45
C ILE A 192 -2.32 19.27 3.79
N LYS A 193 -2.57 20.19 2.84
CA LYS A 193 -3.56 21.26 2.98
C LYS A 193 -4.99 20.79 2.80
#